data_AF-A0A371BCI4-F1
#
_entry.id   AF-A0A371BCI4-F1
#
_cell.length_a   1.000
_cell.length_b   1.000
_cell.length_c   1.000
_cell.angle_alpha   90.00
_cell.angle_beta   90.00
_cell.angle_gamma   90.00
#
_symmetry.space_group_name_H-M   'P 1'
#
loop_
_entity.id
_entity.type
_entity.pdbx_description
1 polymer ?
#
loop_
_entity_poly.entity_id
_entity_poly.type
_entity_poly.pdbx_seq_one_letter_code
_entity_poly.pdbx_strand_id
1 'polypeptide(L)'
;MLPRRPPLFFKHSSQPEFAMAKRRRAGRPVSAARAKTRASAPRSPLKPAAKHIITVKRFGRRAPSPMNFTDNLLADARRRYETTLEPLTWIAQDLDVCRTTLRSFAARNGWVRFNAPPLDISPAARLAQQTDAFVRATRSLAPPPADPAPDGPEAAEWLRRELQAQIRVIKELREKERAESLTVEDGLKLGRMLVQLTDTFLKLNHHTSGVSRHAGDIADDLADDLPEDIDEFRIDLARRIDAFVASRRNAGDGAGAAAAPAGGA
;
A
#
# COMPACT_ATOMS: atom_id res chain seq x y z
N MET A 1 2.98 55.72 7.56
CA MET A 1 2.58 55.11 8.86
C MET A 1 1.65 53.94 8.56
N LEU A 2 2.13 52.70 8.69
CA LEU A 2 1.34 51.49 8.51
C LEU A 2 1.25 50.76 9.85
N PRO A 3 0.07 50.25 10.26
CA PRO A 3 -0.07 49.58 11.55
C PRO A 3 0.57 48.19 11.51
N ARG A 4 1.54 47.97 12.42
CA ARG A 4 2.16 46.67 12.69
C ARG A 4 1.11 45.71 13.25
N ARG A 5 0.84 44.61 12.55
CA ARG A 5 0.04 43.49 13.07
C ARG A 5 0.81 42.77 14.18
N PRO A 6 0.16 42.45 15.32
CA PRO A 6 0.79 41.67 16.38
C PRO A 6 0.93 40.19 16.00
N PRO A 7 1.94 39.48 16.51
CA PRO A 7 2.11 38.05 16.27
C PRO A 7 1.03 37.24 16.99
N LEU A 8 0.37 36.36 16.25
CA LEU A 8 -0.55 35.36 16.78
C LEU A 8 0.26 34.29 17.52
N PHE A 9 0.29 34.38 18.85
CA PHE A 9 0.75 33.30 19.71
C PHE A 9 -0.27 32.16 19.69
N PHE A 10 0.00 31.13 18.88
CA PHE A 10 -0.66 29.83 19.01
C PHE A 10 -0.19 29.18 20.32
N LYS A 11 -1.02 29.28 21.36
CA LYS A 11 -0.90 28.42 22.54
C LYS A 11 -1.11 26.98 22.09
N HIS A 12 -0.03 26.22 21.96
CA HIS A 12 -0.09 24.77 21.93
C HIS A 12 -0.71 24.31 23.26
N SER A 13 -1.99 23.96 23.24
CA SER A 13 -2.62 23.21 24.33
C SER A 13 -1.89 21.88 24.44
N SER A 14 -1.10 21.73 25.50
CA SER A 14 -0.57 20.45 25.95
C SER A 14 -1.74 19.48 26.06
N GLN A 15 -1.78 18.49 25.17
CA GLN A 15 -2.63 17.32 25.32
C GLN A 15 -2.29 16.69 26.70
N PRO A 16 -3.26 16.49 27.60
CA PRO A 16 -3.02 15.71 28.79
C PRO A 16 -2.69 14.28 28.36
N GLU A 17 -1.52 13.80 28.76
CA GLU A 17 -1.17 12.39 28.73
C GLU A 17 -2.25 11.59 29.48
N PHE A 18 -3.20 11.03 28.73
CA PHE A 18 -3.98 9.91 29.23
C PHE A 18 -3.05 8.70 29.27
N ALA A 19 -2.29 8.59 30.36
CA ALA A 19 -1.68 7.35 30.79
C ALA A 19 -2.81 6.32 30.97
N MET A 20 -3.14 5.62 29.89
CA MET A 20 -4.02 4.46 29.93
C MET A 20 -3.35 3.41 30.80
N ALA A 21 -3.76 3.39 32.07
CA ALA A 21 -3.57 2.28 32.97
C ALA A 21 -4.02 1.01 32.24
N LYS A 22 -3.05 0.16 31.91
CA LYS A 22 -3.27 -1.20 31.42
C LYS A 22 -4.17 -1.91 32.42
N ARG A 23 -5.48 -1.87 32.17
CA ARG A 23 -6.44 -2.78 32.78
C ARG A 23 -6.08 -4.17 32.30
N ARG A 24 -5.17 -4.80 33.04
CA ARG A 24 -4.98 -6.24 33.10
C ARG A 24 -6.35 -6.84 33.36
N ARG A 25 -7.06 -7.25 32.30
CA ARG A 25 -8.13 -8.23 32.45
C ARG A 25 -7.44 -9.46 33.01
N ALA A 26 -7.65 -9.69 34.29
CA ALA A 26 -7.33 -10.94 34.95
C ALA A 26 -7.79 -12.07 34.02
N GLY A 27 -6.84 -12.89 33.61
CA GLY A 27 -7.11 -14.12 32.91
C GLY A 27 -8.17 -14.87 33.69
N ARG A 28 -9.30 -15.10 33.05
CA ARG A 28 -10.32 -16.01 33.54
C ARG A 28 -9.62 -17.37 33.61
N PRO A 29 -9.40 -17.96 34.81
CA PRO A 29 -8.75 -19.26 34.89
C PRO A 29 -9.64 -20.24 34.14
N VAL A 30 -9.09 -20.84 33.09
CA VAL A 30 -9.67 -21.99 32.43
C VAL A 30 -9.65 -23.08 33.50
N SER A 31 -10.80 -23.31 34.13
CA SER A 31 -10.96 -24.38 35.10
C SER A 31 -10.71 -25.68 34.36
N ALA A 32 -9.51 -26.23 34.53
CA ALA A 32 -9.19 -27.63 34.32
C ALA A 32 -10.04 -28.44 35.31
N ALA A 33 -11.33 -28.58 35.00
CA ALA A 33 -12.24 -29.44 35.72
C ALA A 33 -12.01 -30.87 35.25
N ARG A 34 -10.96 -31.46 35.83
CA ARG A 34 -11.09 -32.67 36.61
C ARG A 34 -11.77 -33.84 35.87
N ALA A 35 -10.96 -34.54 35.09
CA ALA A 35 -11.13 -35.98 34.90
C ALA A 35 -11.16 -36.64 36.28
N LYS A 36 -12.37 -36.84 36.81
CA LYS A 36 -12.64 -37.73 37.93
C LYS A 36 -13.43 -38.90 37.39
N THR A 37 -12.72 -40.00 37.19
CA THR A 37 -13.21 -41.36 37.33
C THR A 37 -14.18 -41.43 38.51
N ARG A 38 -15.48 -41.39 38.23
CA ARG A 38 -16.51 -41.79 39.18
C ARG A 38 -16.78 -43.25 38.92
N ALA A 39 -16.11 -44.08 39.70
CA ALA A 39 -16.54 -45.43 39.98
C ALA A 39 -18.04 -45.43 40.29
N SER A 40 -18.73 -46.33 39.62
CA SER A 40 -20.11 -46.72 39.76
C SER A 40 -20.46 -47.03 41.23
N ALA A 41 -21.18 -46.12 41.88
CA ALA A 41 -21.96 -46.43 43.07
C ALA A 41 -23.36 -46.89 42.64
N PRO A 42 -23.90 -47.99 43.21
CA PRO A 42 -25.24 -48.48 42.89
C PRO A 42 -26.28 -47.44 43.34
N ARG A 43 -26.93 -46.81 42.36
CA ARG A 43 -28.08 -45.94 42.60
C ARG A 43 -29.20 -46.78 43.20
N SER A 44 -29.58 -46.46 44.43
CA SER A 44 -30.77 -46.96 45.10
C SER A 44 -32.01 -46.75 44.21
N PRO A 45 -32.95 -47.70 44.16
CA PRO A 45 -34.18 -47.57 43.38
C PRO A 45 -35.08 -46.50 44.01
N LEU A 46 -34.96 -45.26 43.52
CA LEU A 46 -35.92 -44.21 43.79
C LEU A 46 -37.27 -44.63 43.21
N LYS A 47 -38.23 -44.85 44.11
CA LYS A 47 -39.64 -45.08 43.80
C LYS A 47 -40.12 -44.09 42.72
N PRO A 48 -40.84 -44.54 41.68
CA PRO A 48 -41.39 -43.63 40.69
C PRO A 48 -42.45 -42.77 41.36
N ALA A 49 -42.07 -41.54 41.75
CA ALA A 49 -43.04 -40.52 42.10
C ALA A 49 -44.00 -40.38 40.91
N ALA A 50 -45.28 -40.64 41.17
CA ALA A 50 -46.34 -40.56 40.19
C ALA A 50 -46.25 -39.22 39.48
N LYS A 51 -45.76 -39.25 38.24
CA LYS A 51 -45.72 -38.08 37.37
C LYS A 51 -47.17 -37.75 37.11
N HIS A 52 -47.69 -36.73 37.79
CA HIS A 52 -48.83 -35.98 37.31
C HIS A 52 -48.42 -35.41 35.94
N ILE A 53 -48.63 -36.22 34.91
CA ILE A 53 -48.60 -35.78 33.52
C ILE A 53 -49.81 -34.84 33.45
N ILE A 54 -49.57 -33.56 33.70
CA ILE A 54 -50.49 -32.52 33.28
C ILE A 54 -50.46 -32.62 31.76
N THR A 55 -51.35 -33.43 31.20
CA THR A 55 -51.72 -33.45 29.80
C THR A 55 -52.36 -32.09 29.55
N VAL A 56 -51.50 -31.07 29.38
CA VAL A 56 -51.92 -29.80 28.83
C VAL A 56 -52.47 -30.17 27.47
N LYS A 57 -53.81 -30.22 27.38
CA LYS A 57 -54.57 -30.45 26.16
C LYS A 57 -54.09 -29.36 25.22
N ARG A 58 -53.09 -29.69 24.40
CA ARG A 58 -52.46 -28.74 23.48
C ARG A 58 -53.59 -28.33 22.57
N PHE A 59 -54.18 -27.16 22.84
CA PHE A 59 -55.16 -26.53 21.98
C PHE A 59 -54.62 -26.69 20.58
N GLY A 60 -55.33 -27.46 19.75
CA GLY A 60 -54.87 -27.84 18.43
C GLY A 60 -54.39 -26.58 17.75
N ARG A 61 -53.07 -26.43 17.63
CA ARG A 61 -52.48 -25.24 17.03
C ARG A 61 -53.03 -25.27 15.63
N ARG A 62 -54.00 -24.39 15.34
CA ARG A 62 -54.51 -24.20 13.99
C ARG A 62 -53.27 -24.09 13.13
N ALA A 63 -53.10 -25.04 12.22
CA ALA A 63 -51.96 -25.00 11.32
C ALA A 63 -52.00 -23.60 10.69
N PRO A 64 -50.91 -22.80 10.79
CA PRO A 64 -50.90 -21.49 10.19
C PRO A 64 -51.30 -21.67 8.73
N SER A 65 -52.27 -20.87 8.28
CA SER A 65 -52.70 -20.90 6.88
C SER A 65 -51.46 -20.84 5.99
N PRO A 66 -51.35 -21.66 4.95
CA PRO A 66 -50.19 -21.61 4.06
C PRO A 66 -50.10 -20.18 3.50
N MET A 67 -49.01 -19.49 3.84
CA MET A 67 -48.68 -18.20 3.24
C MET A 67 -48.25 -18.47 1.81
N ASN A 68 -49.03 -17.96 0.85
CA ASN A 68 -48.67 -18.03 -0.55
C ASN A 68 -47.86 -16.78 -0.90
N PHE A 69 -46.56 -16.95 -1.12
CA PHE A 69 -45.71 -15.88 -1.64
C PHE A 69 -45.75 -15.90 -3.17
N THR A 70 -45.67 -14.73 -3.80
CA THR A 70 -45.50 -14.66 -5.25
C THR A 70 -44.09 -15.15 -5.63
N ASP A 71 -43.96 -15.84 -6.76
CA ASP A 71 -42.68 -16.39 -7.20
C ASP A 71 -41.60 -15.31 -7.37
N ASN A 72 -42.00 -14.10 -7.78
CA ASN A 72 -41.10 -12.95 -7.91
C ASN A 72 -40.51 -12.51 -6.55
N LEU A 73 -41.31 -12.52 -5.47
CA LEU A 73 -40.82 -12.20 -4.12
C LEU A 73 -39.85 -13.27 -3.61
N LEU A 74 -40.14 -14.54 -3.90
CA LEU A 74 -39.26 -15.64 -3.51
C LEU A 74 -37.93 -15.60 -4.26
N ALA A 75 -37.95 -15.24 -5.55
CA ALA A 75 -36.74 -15.07 -6.34
C ALA A 75 -35.87 -13.91 -5.83
N ASP A 76 -36.49 -12.77 -5.49
CA ASP A 76 -35.76 -11.62 -4.91
C ASP A 76 -35.17 -11.96 -3.53
N ALA A 77 -35.96 -12.59 -2.66
CA ALA A 77 -35.51 -13.03 -1.35
C ALA A 77 -34.34 -14.01 -1.44
N ARG A 78 -34.40 -14.97 -2.38
CA ARG A 78 -33.32 -15.91 -2.65
C ARG A 78 -32.05 -15.18 -3.10
N ARG A 79 -32.16 -14.26 -4.07
CA ARG A 79 -31.04 -13.46 -4.56
C ARG A 79 -30.36 -12.75 -3.39
N ARG A 80 -31.11 -12.02 -2.56
CA ARG A 80 -30.56 -11.30 -1.41
C ARG A 80 -29.91 -12.25 -0.40
N TYR A 81 -30.54 -13.39 -0.12
CA TYR A 81 -30.01 -14.38 0.84
C TYR A 81 -28.67 -14.99 0.42
N GLU A 82 -28.50 -15.26 -0.89
CA GLU A 82 -27.33 -15.95 -1.46
C GLU A 82 -26.20 -15.00 -1.87
N THR A 83 -26.51 -13.74 -2.21
CA THR A 83 -25.51 -12.81 -2.78
C THR A 83 -25.12 -11.65 -1.87
N THR A 84 -25.95 -11.31 -0.88
CA THR A 84 -25.74 -10.11 -0.05
C THR A 84 -25.47 -10.46 1.42
N LEU A 85 -24.77 -9.56 2.10
CA LEU A 85 -24.55 -9.61 3.55
C LEU A 85 -25.73 -9.00 4.34
N GLU A 86 -26.85 -8.69 3.70
CA GLU A 86 -28.01 -8.09 4.37
C GLU A 86 -28.51 -8.97 5.51
N PRO A 87 -28.75 -8.43 6.72
CA PRO A 87 -29.19 -9.23 7.86
C PRO A 87 -30.54 -9.90 7.56
N LEU A 88 -30.71 -11.16 7.99
CA LEU A 88 -31.96 -11.92 7.79
C LEU A 88 -33.21 -11.17 8.26
N THR A 89 -33.09 -10.29 9.27
CA THR A 89 -34.22 -9.51 9.79
C THR A 89 -34.78 -8.55 8.78
N TRP A 90 -33.94 -7.93 7.93
CA TRP A 90 -34.38 -6.99 6.90
C TRP A 90 -35.05 -7.72 5.74
N ILE A 91 -34.41 -8.79 5.24
CA ILE A 91 -35.00 -9.63 4.19
C ILE A 91 -36.35 -10.21 4.65
N ALA A 92 -36.47 -10.60 5.92
CA ALA A 92 -37.71 -11.13 6.48
C ALA A 92 -38.80 -10.05 6.65
N GLN A 93 -38.41 -8.81 6.95
CA GLN A 93 -39.32 -7.68 7.07
C GLN A 93 -39.95 -7.32 5.72
N ASP A 94 -39.18 -7.33 4.62
CA ASP A 94 -39.68 -7.07 3.27
C ASP A 94 -40.71 -8.12 2.80
N LEU A 95 -40.63 -9.33 3.36
CA LEU A 95 -41.57 -10.44 3.12
C LEU A 95 -42.72 -10.49 4.13
N ASP A 96 -42.75 -9.57 5.09
CA ASP A 96 -43.67 -9.57 6.25
C ASP A 96 -43.70 -10.92 7.00
N VAL A 97 -42.53 -11.53 7.20
CA VAL A 97 -42.37 -12.79 7.95
C VAL A 97 -41.38 -12.66 9.10
N CYS A 98 -41.54 -13.53 10.10
CA CYS A 98 -40.52 -13.69 11.12
C CYS A 98 -39.22 -14.26 10.54
N ARG A 99 -38.06 -13.79 11.03
CA ARG A 99 -36.72 -14.29 10.64
C ARG A 99 -36.57 -15.81 10.70
N THR A 100 -37.25 -16.46 11.66
CA THR A 100 -37.24 -17.92 11.84
C THR A 100 -37.97 -18.63 10.72
N THR A 101 -39.07 -18.05 10.25
CA THR A 101 -39.85 -18.56 9.12
C THR A 101 -39.01 -18.51 7.85
N LEU A 102 -38.35 -17.37 7.58
CA LEU A 102 -37.42 -17.24 6.45
C LEU A 102 -36.28 -18.26 6.53
N ARG A 103 -35.71 -18.50 7.72
CA ARG A 103 -34.66 -19.51 7.91
C ARG A 103 -35.14 -20.94 7.62
N SER A 104 -36.31 -21.32 8.11
CA SER A 104 -36.91 -22.62 7.80
C SER A 104 -37.26 -22.75 6.33
N PHE A 105 -37.70 -21.66 5.70
CA PHE A 105 -38.00 -21.60 4.27
C PHE A 105 -36.74 -21.79 3.42
N ALA A 106 -35.66 -21.05 3.73
CA ALA A 106 -34.36 -21.22 3.09
C ALA A 106 -33.82 -22.66 3.23
N ALA A 107 -33.93 -23.26 4.41
CA ALA A 107 -33.50 -24.64 4.64
C ALA A 107 -34.30 -25.67 3.83
N ARG A 108 -35.64 -25.51 3.73
CA ARG A 108 -36.50 -26.40 2.94
C ARG A 108 -36.21 -26.29 1.43
N ASN A 109 -35.84 -25.11 0.96
CA ASN A 109 -35.55 -24.85 -0.45
C ASN A 109 -34.06 -24.95 -0.81
N GLY A 110 -33.19 -25.35 0.14
CA GLY A 110 -31.76 -25.54 -0.10
C GLY A 110 -30.98 -24.25 -0.37
N TRP A 111 -31.43 -23.09 0.11
CA TRP A 111 -30.73 -21.82 -0.09
C TRP A 111 -29.48 -21.74 0.79
N VAL A 112 -28.34 -21.41 0.17
CA VAL A 112 -27.06 -21.27 0.88
C VAL A 112 -26.86 -19.81 1.27
N ARG A 113 -26.53 -19.57 2.54
CA ARG A 113 -26.30 -18.21 3.01
C ARG A 113 -25.01 -17.67 2.42
N PHE A 114 -25.02 -16.44 1.91
CA PHE A 114 -23.79 -15.76 1.53
C PHE A 114 -22.82 -15.74 2.72
N ASN A 115 -21.71 -16.45 2.58
CA ASN A 115 -20.60 -16.41 3.52
C ASN A 115 -19.53 -15.55 2.86
N ALA A 116 -19.36 -14.32 3.34
CA ALA A 116 -18.27 -13.48 2.86
C ALA A 116 -16.98 -14.27 3.04
N PRO A 117 -16.13 -14.37 1.99
CA PRO A 117 -14.80 -14.92 2.18
C PRO A 117 -14.14 -14.17 3.34
N PRO A 118 -13.37 -14.87 4.19
CA PRO A 118 -12.68 -14.23 5.29
C PRO A 118 -11.94 -13.02 4.72
N LEU A 119 -12.26 -11.85 5.27
CA LEU A 119 -11.58 -10.62 4.92
C LEU A 119 -10.15 -10.78 5.43
N ASP A 120 -9.27 -11.30 4.58
CA ASP A 120 -7.85 -11.23 4.81
C ASP A 120 -7.50 -9.77 5.07
N ILE A 121 -6.49 -9.55 5.91
CA ILE A 121 -5.90 -8.23 6.13
C ILE A 121 -5.61 -7.66 4.73
N SER A 122 -6.24 -6.52 4.43
CA SER A 122 -6.13 -5.91 3.11
C SER A 122 -4.64 -5.78 2.74
N PRO A 123 -4.26 -5.90 1.46
CA PRO A 123 -2.86 -5.80 1.06
C PRO A 123 -2.21 -4.51 1.57
N ALA A 124 -2.97 -3.40 1.63
CA ALA A 124 -2.52 -2.14 2.22
C ALA A 124 -2.24 -2.26 3.73
N ALA A 125 -3.10 -2.94 4.48
CA ALA A 125 -2.88 -3.17 5.92
C ALA A 125 -1.71 -4.14 6.19
N ARG A 126 -1.45 -5.11 5.30
CA ARG A 126 -0.24 -5.95 5.36
C ARG A 126 1.03 -5.13 5.11
N LEU A 127 1.03 -4.27 4.08
CA LEU A 127 2.15 -3.37 3.79
C LEU A 127 2.42 -2.41 4.94
N ALA A 128 1.38 -1.86 5.56
CA ALA A 128 1.51 -0.99 6.74
C ALA A 128 2.16 -1.72 7.93
N GLN A 129 1.76 -2.97 8.20
CA GLN A 129 2.40 -3.78 9.24
C GLN A 129 3.87 -4.10 8.92
N GLN A 130 4.20 -4.36 7.65
CA GLN A 130 5.58 -4.59 7.22
C GLN A 130 6.44 -3.33 7.35
N THR A 131 5.91 -2.16 6.98
CA THR A 131 6.62 -0.89 7.15
C THR A 131 6.83 -0.57 8.62
N ASP A 132 5.82 -0.75 9.47
CA ASP A 132 5.96 -0.56 10.92
C ASP A 132 7.00 -1.52 11.53
N ALA A 133 7.04 -2.77 11.08
CA ALA A 133 8.04 -3.74 11.50
C ALA A 133 9.45 -3.32 11.06
N PHE A 134 9.60 -2.83 9.83
CA PHE A 134 10.87 -2.34 9.31
C PHE A 134 11.36 -1.08 10.03
N VAL A 135 10.47 -0.13 10.31
CA VAL A 135 10.79 1.08 11.09
C VAL A 135 11.19 0.73 12.52
N ARG A 136 10.54 -0.27 13.14
CA ARG A 136 10.95 -0.76 14.46
C ARG A 136 12.31 -1.46 14.41
N ALA A 137 12.57 -2.26 13.39
CA ALA A 137 13.85 -2.97 13.23
C ALA A 137 15.00 -1.98 13.01
N THR A 138 14.81 -0.99 12.13
CA THR A 138 15.79 0.08 11.88
C THR A 138 16.02 0.97 13.10
N ARG A 139 14.97 1.27 13.87
CA ARG A 139 15.10 2.01 15.13
C ARG A 139 15.79 1.20 16.25
N SER A 140 15.73 -0.12 16.19
CA SER A 140 16.34 -1.02 17.17
C SER A 140 17.78 -1.40 16.84
N LEU A 141 18.21 -1.30 15.57
CA LEU A 141 19.62 -1.28 15.25
C LEU A 141 20.17 0.02 15.86
N ALA A 142 21.03 -0.11 16.87
CA ALA A 142 21.89 1.00 17.27
C ALA A 142 22.53 1.55 15.98
N PRO A 143 22.56 2.88 15.78
CA PRO A 143 23.18 3.45 14.60
C PRO A 143 24.57 2.81 14.47
N PRO A 144 24.93 2.26 13.29
CA PRO A 144 26.29 1.81 13.08
C PRO A 144 27.21 2.96 13.50
N PRO A 145 28.37 2.71 14.12
CA PRO A 145 29.31 3.77 14.46
C PRO A 145 29.53 4.57 13.18
N ALA A 146 28.93 5.76 13.16
CA ALA A 146 29.08 6.66 12.05
C ALA A 146 30.54 7.08 12.14
N ASP A 147 31.38 6.53 11.27
CA ASP A 147 32.57 7.25 10.86
C ASP A 147 32.06 8.65 10.49
N PRO A 148 32.50 9.70 11.21
CA PRO A 148 31.93 11.03 11.04
C PRO A 148 32.07 11.38 9.57
N ALA A 149 30.93 11.68 8.93
CA ALA A 149 30.93 12.11 7.55
C ALA A 149 31.93 13.26 7.44
N PRO A 150 32.94 13.16 6.55
CA PRO A 150 33.94 14.22 6.43
C PRO A 150 33.23 15.50 6.00
N ASP A 151 33.37 16.58 6.78
CA ASP A 151 32.84 17.88 6.41
C ASP A 151 33.72 18.49 5.30
N GLY A 152 33.11 19.00 4.22
CA GLY A 152 33.81 19.70 3.13
C GLY A 152 33.80 18.98 1.78
N PRO A 153 34.73 19.29 0.84
CA PRO A 153 34.74 18.71 -0.50
C PRO A 153 34.95 17.19 -0.51
N GLU A 154 35.53 16.63 0.56
CA GLU A 154 35.68 15.19 0.78
C GLU A 154 34.35 14.48 1.05
N ALA A 155 33.31 15.21 1.51
CA ALA A 155 31.95 14.68 1.67
C ALA A 155 31.37 14.19 0.34
N ALA A 156 31.65 14.91 -0.74
CA ALA A 156 31.17 14.58 -2.08
C ALA A 156 31.81 13.29 -2.60
N GLU A 157 33.10 13.08 -2.33
CA GLU A 157 33.78 11.84 -2.67
C GLU A 157 33.30 10.66 -1.83
N TRP A 158 33.09 10.88 -0.54
CA TRP A 158 32.53 9.86 0.36
C TRP A 158 31.13 9.43 -0.10
N LEU A 159 30.23 10.39 -0.37
CA LEU A 159 28.89 10.12 -0.92
C LEU A 159 28.96 9.39 -2.27
N ARG A 160 29.92 9.75 -3.13
CA ARG A 160 30.12 9.08 -4.43
C ARG A 160 30.54 7.62 -4.24
N ARG A 161 31.45 7.32 -3.31
CA ARG A 161 31.86 5.94 -2.98
C ARG A 161 30.70 5.15 -2.40
N GLU A 162 29.93 5.75 -1.50
CA GLU A 162 28.78 5.10 -0.86
C GLU A 162 27.66 4.80 -1.87
N LEU A 163 27.34 5.75 -2.75
CA LEU A 163 26.39 5.54 -3.86
C LEU A 163 26.85 4.43 -4.81
N GLN A 164 28.15 4.36 -5.12
CA GLN A 164 28.70 3.28 -5.94
C GLN A 164 28.59 1.91 -5.24
N ALA A 165 28.78 1.86 -3.92
CA ALA A 165 28.57 0.64 -3.14
C ALA A 165 27.10 0.19 -3.19
N GLN A 166 26.15 1.11 -3.03
CA GLN A 166 24.71 0.81 -3.13
C GLN A 166 24.33 0.31 -4.53
N ILE A 167 24.85 0.93 -5.59
CA ILE A 167 24.64 0.47 -6.98
C ILE A 167 25.17 -0.96 -7.17
N ARG A 168 26.30 -1.32 -6.55
CA ARG A 168 26.86 -2.68 -6.61
C ARG A 168 25.92 -3.69 -5.97
N VAL A 169 25.40 -3.39 -4.78
CA VAL A 169 24.42 -4.24 -4.08
C VAL A 169 23.16 -4.43 -4.91
N ILE A 170 22.62 -3.36 -5.50
CA ILE A 170 21.42 -3.45 -6.37
C ILE A 170 21.70 -4.32 -7.60
N LYS A 171 22.89 -4.22 -8.21
CA LYS A 171 23.29 -5.09 -9.34
C LYS A 171 23.36 -6.56 -8.92
N GLU A 172 23.93 -6.87 -7.77
CA GLU A 172 24.01 -8.24 -7.25
C GLU A 172 22.62 -8.82 -6.92
N LEU A 173 21.74 -8.01 -6.32
CA LEU A 173 20.34 -8.41 -6.08
C LEU A 173 19.62 -8.68 -7.39
N ARG A 174 19.78 -7.82 -8.40
CA ARG A 174 19.18 -8.02 -9.72
C ARG A 174 19.71 -9.25 -10.43
N GLU A 175 20.99 -9.59 -10.26
CA GLU A 175 21.56 -10.79 -10.89
C GLU A 175 21.09 -12.08 -10.18
N LYS A 176 20.91 -12.04 -8.85
CA LYS A 176 20.26 -13.12 -8.09
C LYS A 176 18.78 -13.26 -8.47
N GLU A 177 18.06 -12.15 -8.59
CA GLU A 177 16.67 -12.12 -9.03
C GLU A 177 16.50 -12.46 -10.50
N ARG A 178 17.50 -12.30 -11.38
CA ARG A 178 17.39 -12.79 -12.77
C ARG A 178 17.21 -14.30 -12.87
N ALA A 179 17.58 -15.04 -11.83
CA ALA A 179 17.29 -16.47 -11.71
C ALA A 179 15.83 -16.77 -11.32
N GLU A 180 15.06 -15.77 -10.89
CA GLU A 180 13.69 -15.90 -10.36
C GLU A 180 12.78 -14.85 -11.00
N SER A 181 11.76 -15.24 -11.76
CA SER A 181 10.98 -14.28 -12.58
C SER A 181 10.41 -13.12 -11.74
N LEU A 182 10.95 -11.92 -11.96
CA LEU A 182 10.59 -10.71 -11.22
C LEU A 182 9.12 -10.33 -11.47
N THR A 183 8.38 -10.03 -10.40
CA THR A 183 7.00 -9.56 -10.52
C THR A 183 6.97 -8.16 -11.14
N VAL A 184 5.88 -7.83 -11.84
CA VAL A 184 5.69 -6.51 -12.47
C VAL A 184 5.73 -5.38 -11.43
N GLU A 185 5.23 -5.64 -10.22
CA GLU A 185 5.20 -4.66 -9.13
C GLU A 185 6.60 -4.35 -8.60
N ASP A 186 7.44 -5.37 -8.44
CA ASP A 186 8.82 -5.21 -7.96
C ASP A 186 9.69 -4.52 -9.01
N GLY A 187 9.46 -4.80 -10.31
CA GLY A 187 10.08 -4.08 -11.41
C GLY A 187 9.79 -2.57 -11.38
N LEU A 188 8.55 -2.17 -11.07
CA LEU A 188 8.16 -0.76 -10.96
C LEU A 188 8.79 -0.08 -9.72
N LYS A 189 8.84 -0.78 -8.57
CA LYS A 189 9.51 -0.27 -7.36
C LYS A 189 11.00 -0.04 -7.62
N LEU A 190 11.66 -0.98 -8.28
CA LEU A 190 13.07 -0.88 -8.64
C LEU A 190 13.31 0.27 -9.63
N GLY A 191 12.44 0.43 -10.63
CA GLY A 191 12.51 1.57 -11.55
C GLY A 191 12.45 2.92 -10.85
N ARG A 192 11.53 3.09 -9.89
CA ARG A 192 11.43 4.34 -9.10
C ARG A 192 12.66 4.60 -8.23
N MET A 193 13.21 3.56 -7.59
CA MET A 193 14.45 3.70 -6.82
C MET A 193 15.62 4.13 -7.70
N LEU A 194 15.78 3.54 -8.89
CA LEU A 194 16.84 3.93 -9.81
C LEU A 194 16.70 5.38 -10.28
N VAL A 195 15.48 5.84 -10.57
CA VAL A 195 15.21 7.24 -10.94
C VAL A 195 15.59 8.20 -9.81
N GLN A 196 15.20 7.89 -8.57
CA GLN A 196 15.58 8.71 -7.41
C GLN A 196 17.10 8.76 -7.21
N LEU A 197 17.78 7.62 -7.37
CA LEU A 197 19.23 7.51 -7.19
C LEU A 197 20.02 8.21 -8.31
N THR A 198 19.50 8.21 -9.54
CA THR A 198 20.08 9.00 -10.64
C THR A 198 19.85 10.50 -10.47
N ASP A 199 18.67 10.92 -10.01
CA ASP A 199 18.38 12.33 -9.71
C ASP A 199 19.28 12.87 -8.59
N THR A 200 19.48 12.10 -7.51
CA THR A 200 20.42 12.49 -6.44
C THR A 200 21.86 12.55 -6.93
N PHE A 201 22.28 11.64 -7.81
CA PHE A 201 23.62 11.68 -8.42
C PHE A 201 23.82 12.89 -9.33
N LEU A 202 22.82 13.24 -10.16
CA LEU A 202 22.86 14.43 -11.01
C LEU A 202 22.93 15.70 -10.18
N LYS A 203 22.13 15.79 -9.10
CA LYS A 203 22.18 16.90 -8.15
C LYS A 203 23.55 17.02 -7.50
N LEU A 204 24.13 15.90 -7.06
CA LEU A 204 25.46 15.89 -6.45
C LEU A 204 26.54 16.33 -7.45
N ASN A 205 26.50 15.84 -8.70
CA ASN A 205 27.40 16.29 -9.75
C ASN A 205 27.24 17.77 -10.09
N HIS A 206 26.01 18.29 -10.09
CA HIS A 206 25.75 19.71 -10.27
C HIS A 206 26.37 20.55 -9.14
N HIS A 207 26.22 20.10 -7.89
CA HIS A 207 26.87 20.73 -6.74
C HIS A 207 28.40 20.69 -6.85
N THR A 208 29.01 19.56 -7.23
CA THR A 208 30.46 19.47 -7.38
C THR A 208 31.00 20.25 -8.57
N SER A 209 30.22 20.38 -9.66
CA SER A 209 30.61 21.13 -10.85
C SER A 209 30.41 22.64 -10.66
N GLY A 210 29.40 23.04 -9.89
CA GLY A 210 29.10 24.44 -9.56
C GLY A 210 30.07 25.04 -8.53
N VAL A 211 30.56 24.24 -7.58
CA VAL A 211 31.56 24.69 -6.60
C VAL A 211 32.94 24.95 -7.25
N SER A 212 33.18 24.49 -8.47
CA SER A 212 34.41 24.80 -9.23
C SER A 212 34.31 26.12 -10.03
N ARG A 213 33.17 26.84 -9.99
CA ARG A 213 33.00 28.17 -10.62
C ARG A 213 32.79 29.27 -9.59
N HIS A 214 33.74 29.42 -8.68
CA HIS A 214 34.02 30.72 -8.08
C HIS A 214 35.51 30.85 -7.75
N ALA A 215 36.29 31.16 -8.79
CA ALA A 215 37.47 32.01 -8.70
C ALA A 215 37.62 32.63 -10.09
N GLY A 216 37.46 33.95 -10.16
CA GLY A 216 37.03 34.70 -11.35
C GLY A 216 37.93 34.60 -12.58
N ASP A 217 37.28 34.56 -13.76
CA ASP A 217 37.80 35.19 -14.99
C ASP A 217 36.89 35.05 -16.22
N ILE A 218 35.73 34.37 -16.14
CA ILE A 218 34.86 34.13 -17.32
C ILE A 218 33.43 34.68 -17.13
N ALA A 219 33.24 35.59 -16.16
CA ALA A 219 31.91 36.16 -15.88
C ALA A 219 31.67 37.52 -16.55
N ASP A 220 32.70 38.23 -17.00
CA ASP A 220 32.54 39.54 -17.64
C ASP A 220 32.30 39.46 -19.17
N ASP A 221 32.58 38.31 -19.82
CA ASP A 221 32.43 38.17 -21.29
C ASP A 221 31.21 37.34 -21.75
N LEU A 222 30.43 36.75 -20.83
CA LEU A 222 29.25 35.94 -21.17
C LEU A 222 27.95 36.38 -20.48
N ALA A 223 28.00 37.40 -19.63
CA ALA A 223 26.81 37.96 -18.99
C ALA A 223 26.03 38.92 -19.91
N ASP A 224 26.65 39.41 -20.99
CA ASP A 224 26.00 40.26 -22.00
C ASP A 224 25.24 39.47 -23.09
N ASP A 225 25.28 38.14 -23.04
CA ASP A 225 24.70 37.24 -24.05
C ASP A 225 23.37 36.59 -23.60
N LEU A 226 22.71 37.13 -22.57
CA LEU A 226 21.37 36.70 -22.18
C LEU A 226 20.33 37.72 -22.71
N PRO A 227 19.62 37.42 -23.82
CA PRO A 227 18.69 38.36 -24.42
C PRO A 227 17.53 38.67 -23.46
N GLU A 228 17.24 39.96 -23.28
CA GLU A 228 16.14 40.43 -22.42
C GLU A 228 14.76 40.00 -22.97
N ASP A 229 14.68 39.68 -24.27
CA ASP A 229 13.46 39.25 -24.94
C ASP A 229 13.46 37.74 -25.24
N ILE A 230 12.40 37.07 -24.82
CA ILE A 230 12.14 35.65 -25.07
C ILE A 230 12.05 35.35 -26.57
N ASP A 231 11.58 36.31 -27.37
CA ASP A 231 11.49 36.12 -28.81
C ASP A 231 12.87 36.20 -29.50
N GLU A 232 13.82 36.94 -28.93
CA GLU A 232 15.21 36.98 -29.41
C GLU A 232 15.95 35.68 -29.09
N PHE A 233 15.71 35.09 -27.91
CA PHE A 233 16.19 33.74 -27.61
C PHE A 233 15.66 32.69 -28.60
N ARG A 234 14.37 32.78 -28.98
CA ARG A 234 13.78 31.86 -29.96
C ARG A 234 14.42 31.98 -31.34
N ILE A 235 14.76 33.20 -31.75
CA ILE A 235 15.43 33.47 -33.03
C ILE A 235 16.87 32.94 -32.99
N ASP A 236 17.62 33.19 -31.91
CA ASP A 236 19.01 32.69 -31.81
C ASP A 236 19.06 31.15 -31.72
N LEU A 237 18.11 30.54 -31.00
CA LEU A 237 17.98 29.09 -30.94
C LEU A 237 17.68 28.48 -32.32
N ALA A 238 16.77 29.08 -33.09
CA ALA A 238 16.49 28.64 -34.46
C ALA A 238 17.75 28.73 -35.33
N ARG A 239 18.51 29.82 -35.22
CA ARG A 239 19.75 30.04 -35.97
C ARG A 239 20.83 29.00 -35.63
N ARG A 240 20.97 28.61 -34.35
CA ARG A 240 21.90 27.54 -33.93
C ARG A 240 21.48 26.16 -34.43
N ILE A 241 20.18 25.86 -34.44
CA ILE A 241 19.65 24.60 -34.99
C ILE A 241 19.93 24.52 -36.48
N ASP A 242 19.71 25.60 -37.23
CA ASP A 242 19.98 25.65 -38.67
C ASP A 242 21.47 25.47 -38.96
N ALA A 243 22.35 26.13 -38.19
CA ALA A 243 23.80 25.96 -38.30
C ALA A 243 24.23 24.50 -38.01
N PHE A 244 23.64 23.86 -37.01
CA PHE A 244 23.91 22.46 -36.68
C PHE A 244 23.43 21.50 -37.77
N VAL A 245 22.24 21.73 -38.35
CA VAL A 245 21.71 20.93 -39.44
C VAL A 245 22.54 21.10 -40.72
N ALA A 246 22.98 22.32 -41.02
CA ALA A 246 23.88 22.60 -42.15
C ALA A 246 25.25 21.94 -41.96
N SER A 247 25.81 21.99 -40.74
CA SER A 247 27.04 21.28 -40.36
C SER A 247 26.93 19.77 -40.60
N ARG A 248 25.81 19.15 -40.20
CA ARG A 248 25.56 17.73 -40.41
C ARG A 248 25.43 17.37 -41.90
N ARG A 249 24.85 18.25 -42.71
CA ARG A 249 24.71 18.06 -44.16
C ARG A 249 26.06 18.13 -44.88
N ASN A 250 26.89 19.10 -44.52
CA ASN A 250 28.25 19.23 -45.05
C ASN A 250 29.21 18.11 -44.61
N ALA A 251 28.96 17.48 -43.44
CA ALA A 251 29.74 16.31 -43.00
C ALA A 251 29.41 15.01 -43.76
N GLY A 252 28.27 14.95 -44.47
CA GLY A 252 27.82 13.77 -45.22
C GLY A 252 28.34 13.68 -46.65
N ASP A 253 28.69 14.81 -47.28
CA ASP A 253 29.10 14.85 -48.69
C ASP A 253 30.61 14.60 -48.91
N GLY A 254 31.39 14.42 -47.83
CA GLY A 254 32.84 14.14 -47.90
C GLY A 254 33.24 12.67 -48.01
N ALA A 255 32.30 11.71 -47.89
CA ALA A 255 32.61 10.27 -47.81
C ALA A 255 32.29 9.47 -49.10
N GLY A 256 31.85 10.13 -50.17
CA GLY A 256 31.29 9.47 -51.37
C GLY A 256 31.96 9.77 -52.70
N ALA A 257 33.19 10.30 -52.74
CA ALA A 257 33.90 10.66 -53.97
C ALA A 257 35.28 9.99 -54.08
N ALA A 258 35.33 8.67 -53.98
CA ALA A 258 36.51 7.88 -54.36
C ALA A 258 36.09 6.50 -54.89
N ALA A 259 35.33 6.48 -55.99
CA ALA A 259 35.16 5.28 -56.81
C ALA A 259 35.50 5.65 -58.25
N ALA A 260 36.80 5.62 -58.55
CA ALA A 260 37.30 5.72 -59.91
C ALA A 260 36.97 4.42 -60.68
N PRO A 261 36.45 4.49 -61.92
CA PRO A 261 36.27 3.32 -62.76
C PRO A 261 37.59 3.02 -63.50
N ALA A 262 38.24 1.91 -63.18
CA ALA A 262 39.29 1.34 -64.02
C ALA A 262 38.70 0.18 -64.83
N GLY A 263 38.46 0.42 -66.12
CA GLY A 263 38.24 -0.61 -67.12
C GLY A 263 39.51 -0.83 -67.96
N GLY A 264 39.61 -2.04 -68.54
CA GLY A 264 40.58 -2.45 -69.57
C GLY A 264 41.82 -3.17 -69.01
N ALA A 265 42.28 -4.32 -69.51
CA ALA A 265 41.97 -5.08 -70.73
C ALA A 265 42.37 -6.55 -70.53
#